data_AF-A0AAD7CJ86-F1
#
_entry.id   AF-A0AAD7CJ86-F1
#
_cell.length_a   1.000
_cell.length_b   1.000
_cell.length_c   1.000
_cell.angle_alpha   90.00
_cell.angle_beta   90.00
_cell.angle_gamma   90.00
#
_symmetry.space_group_name_H-M   'P 1'
#
loop_
_entity.id
_entity.type
_entity.pdbx_description
1 polymer ?
#
loop_
_entity_poly.entity_id
_entity_poly.type
_entity_poly.pdbx_seq_one_letter_code
_entity_poly.pdbx_strand_id
1 'polypeptide(L)'
;MQQRWSSHALRQLQLVVPGGAITHYLRTHEHLAAALANSDPESWGRTAAVASLAFGALTVLLFVYILLTPWIHGVQPDFRSWRESGQLSSVIPMLTFSIVTGFLGTAVTLGQWTDLGYPRAVVGTSAIYALGFGLLGLLPAPRLGTRTQRPD
;
A
#
# COMPACT_ATOMS: atom_id res chain seq x y z
N MET A 1 -4.48 29.94 9.81
CA MET A 1 -5.27 28.73 9.44
C MET A 1 -4.50 27.68 8.62
N GLN A 2 -3.18 27.80 8.38
CA GLN A 2 -2.40 26.87 7.52
C GLN A 2 -1.52 25.82 8.26
N GLN A 3 -1.41 25.84 9.60
CA GLN A 3 -0.37 25.07 10.32
C GLN A 3 -0.67 23.58 10.61
N ARG A 4 -1.92 23.09 10.47
CA ARG A 4 -2.22 21.68 10.81
C ARG A 4 -1.92 20.68 9.68
N TRP A 5 -1.95 21.12 8.42
CA TRP A 5 -1.74 20.26 7.26
C TRP A 5 -0.27 19.90 7.05
N SER A 6 0.65 20.83 7.34
CA SER A 6 2.09 20.63 7.15
C SER A 6 2.64 19.51 8.03
N SER A 7 2.24 19.42 9.30
CA SER A 7 2.86 18.45 10.23
C SER A 7 2.56 16.97 9.90
N HIS A 8 1.36 16.67 9.39
CA HIS A 8 0.97 15.29 9.03
C HIS A 8 1.59 14.86 7.70
N ALA A 9 1.58 15.75 6.70
CA ALA A 9 2.24 15.51 5.42
C ALA A 9 3.76 15.38 5.58
N LEU A 10 4.39 16.21 6.42
CA LEU A 10 5.82 16.12 6.76
C LEU A 10 6.18 14.77 7.40
N ARG A 11 5.33 14.25 8.30
CA ARG A 11 5.55 12.93 8.93
C ARG A 11 5.39 11.77 7.93
N GLN A 12 4.53 11.89 6.93
CA GLN A 12 4.40 10.88 5.88
C GLN A 12 5.55 10.96 4.87
N LEU A 13 6.04 12.17 4.59
CA LEU A 13 7.26 12.41 3.81
C LEU A 13 8.49 11.74 4.45
N GLN A 14 8.55 11.66 5.78
CA GLN A 14 9.59 10.91 6.49
C GLN A 14 9.60 9.41 6.18
N LEU A 15 8.50 8.83 5.65
CA LEU A 15 8.46 7.44 5.18
C LEU A 15 8.77 7.35 3.68
N VAL A 16 8.30 8.32 2.88
CA VAL A 16 8.51 8.38 1.43
C VAL A 16 9.98 8.52 1.08
N VAL A 17 10.71 9.43 1.73
CA VAL A 17 12.12 9.71 1.43
C VAL A 17 13.04 8.51 1.66
N PRO A 18 13.07 7.87 2.84
CA PRO A 18 13.92 6.70 3.05
C PRO A 18 13.43 5.49 2.24
N GLY A 19 12.11 5.31 2.07
CA GLY A 19 11.56 4.25 1.22
C GLY A 19 12.06 4.39 -0.22
N GLY A 20 11.91 5.57 -0.83
CA GLY A 20 12.39 5.85 -2.17
C GLY A 20 13.91 5.72 -2.30
N ALA A 21 14.67 6.24 -1.33
CA ALA A 21 16.13 6.15 -1.34
C ALA A 21 16.62 4.69 -1.30
N ILE A 22 16.04 3.86 -0.42
CA ILE A 22 16.41 2.45 -0.30
C ILE A 22 15.97 1.64 -1.53
N THR A 23 14.78 1.89 -2.07
CA THR A 23 14.29 1.24 -3.30
C THR A 23 15.17 1.55 -4.52
N HIS A 24 15.67 2.79 -4.63
CA HIS A 24 16.62 3.16 -5.68
C HIS A 24 18.02 2.58 -5.41
N TYR A 25 18.51 2.66 -4.18
CA TYR A 25 19.83 2.16 -3.80
C TYR A 25 19.97 0.64 -4.02
N LEU A 26 18.93 -0.13 -3.64
CA LEU A 26 18.88 -1.58 -3.86
C LEU A 26 18.43 -1.96 -5.27
N ARG A 27 18.16 -0.99 -6.16
CA ARG A 27 17.67 -1.19 -7.53
C ARG A 27 16.50 -2.18 -7.59
N THR A 28 15.64 -2.16 -6.57
CA THR A 28 14.60 -3.17 -6.38
C THR A 28 13.61 -3.20 -7.54
N HIS A 29 13.35 -2.03 -8.13
CA HIS A 29 12.51 -1.87 -9.31
C HIS A 29 13.09 -2.58 -10.56
N GLU A 30 14.41 -2.57 -10.73
CA GLU A 30 15.06 -3.26 -11.86
C GLU A 30 15.03 -4.77 -11.69
N HIS A 31 15.28 -5.26 -10.47
CA HIS A 31 15.16 -6.68 -10.14
C HIS A 31 13.73 -7.19 -10.35
N LEU A 32 12.72 -6.39 -9.99
CA LEU A 32 11.33 -6.72 -10.24
C LEU A 32 11.00 -6.70 -11.75
N ALA A 33 11.51 -5.72 -12.48
CA ALA A 33 11.36 -5.65 -13.94
C ALA A 33 12.03 -6.83 -14.63
N ALA A 34 13.21 -7.26 -14.17
CA ALA A 34 13.90 -8.45 -14.65
C ALA A 34 13.09 -9.73 -14.37
N ALA A 35 12.51 -9.85 -13.18
CA ALA A 35 11.62 -10.98 -12.83
C ALA A 35 10.37 -11.04 -13.72
N LEU A 36 9.82 -9.89 -14.12
CA LEU A 36 8.69 -9.79 -15.06
C LEU A 36 9.08 -10.08 -16.51
N ALA A 37 10.26 -9.63 -16.93
CA ALA A 37 10.79 -9.85 -18.28
C ALA A 37 11.26 -11.29 -18.49
N ASN A 38 11.45 -12.06 -17.41
CA ASN A 38 11.82 -13.46 -17.50
C ASN A 38 10.77 -14.23 -18.31
N SER A 39 11.21 -14.73 -19.46
CA SER A 39 10.37 -15.40 -20.44
C SER A 39 10.53 -16.92 -20.38
N ASP A 40 11.31 -17.45 -19.43
CA ASP A 40 11.46 -18.89 -19.27
C ASP A 40 10.12 -19.53 -18.87
N PRO A 41 9.56 -20.42 -19.71
CA PRO A 41 8.25 -21.02 -19.47
C PRO A 41 8.23 -21.98 -18.29
N GLU A 42 9.38 -22.52 -17.88
CA GLU A 42 9.51 -23.32 -16.64
C GLU A 42 9.68 -22.47 -15.38
N SER A 43 10.01 -21.19 -15.50
CA SER A 43 10.26 -20.36 -14.32
C SER A 43 8.95 -19.81 -13.75
N TRP A 44 8.71 -20.09 -12.47
CA TRP A 44 7.61 -19.52 -11.70
C TRP A 44 7.84 -18.03 -11.36
N GLY A 45 9.01 -17.47 -11.71
CA GLY A 45 9.42 -16.11 -11.35
C GLY A 45 8.49 -15.05 -11.93
N ARG A 46 8.11 -15.17 -13.21
CA ARG A 46 7.17 -14.22 -13.83
C ARG A 46 5.79 -14.27 -13.18
N THR A 47 5.29 -15.48 -12.94
CA THR A 47 3.98 -15.67 -12.30
C THR A 47 3.97 -15.13 -10.88
N ALA A 48 5.02 -15.38 -10.10
CA ALA A 48 5.18 -14.84 -8.75
C ALA A 48 5.32 -13.32 -8.74
N ALA A 49 6.06 -12.73 -9.69
CA ALA A 49 6.19 -11.29 -9.87
C ALA A 49 4.84 -10.64 -10.23
N VAL A 50 4.10 -11.22 -11.17
CA VAL A 50 2.76 -10.72 -11.55
C VAL A 50 1.78 -10.85 -10.40
N ALA A 51 1.75 -12.00 -9.71
CA ALA A 51 0.86 -12.22 -8.58
C ALA A 51 1.15 -11.25 -7.43
N SER A 52 2.42 -11.05 -7.07
CA SER A 52 2.80 -10.11 -6.01
C SER A 52 2.46 -8.66 -6.37
N LEU A 53 2.67 -8.24 -7.62
CA LEU A 53 2.22 -6.94 -8.12
C LEU A 53 0.70 -6.80 -8.11
N ALA A 54 -0.04 -7.85 -8.48
CA ALA A 54 -1.50 -7.84 -8.43
C ALA A 54 -2.01 -7.66 -6.98
N PHE A 55 -1.39 -8.32 -6.00
CA PHE A 55 -1.70 -8.12 -4.59
C PHE A 55 -1.31 -6.71 -4.09
N GLY A 56 -0.16 -6.19 -4.51
CA GLY A 56 0.22 -4.81 -4.21
C GLY A 56 -0.75 -3.77 -4.79
N ALA A 57 -1.18 -3.97 -6.04
CA ALA A 57 -2.21 -3.14 -6.68
C ALA A 57 -3.56 -3.27 -5.96
N LEU A 58 -3.97 -4.48 -5.58
CA LEU A 58 -5.18 -4.72 -4.79
C LEU A 58 -5.12 -3.99 -3.45
N THR A 59 -3.99 -4.01 -2.75
CA THR A 59 -3.77 -3.24 -1.53
C THR A 59 -4.01 -1.75 -1.76
N VAL A 60 -3.40 -1.17 -2.80
CA VAL A 60 -3.56 0.25 -3.16
C VAL A 60 -5.03 0.57 -3.43
N LEU A 61 -5.71 -0.26 -4.22
CA LEU A 61 -7.12 -0.08 -4.56
C LEU A 61 -8.03 -0.17 -3.32
N LEU A 62 -7.83 -1.13 -2.44
CA LEU A 62 -8.59 -1.28 -1.19
C LEU A 62 -8.35 -0.10 -0.25
N PHE A 63 -7.12 0.40 -0.17
CA PHE A 63 -6.79 1.57 0.64
C PHE A 63 -7.48 2.84 0.11
N VAL A 64 -7.43 3.06 -1.20
CA VAL A 64 -8.14 4.15 -1.87
C VAL A 64 -9.66 4.00 -1.70
N TYR A 65 -10.19 2.78 -1.80
CA TYR A 65 -11.61 2.52 -1.56
C TYR A 65 -12.04 2.92 -0.14
N ILE A 66 -11.27 2.53 0.88
CA ILE A 66 -11.52 2.95 2.28
C ILE A 66 -11.47 4.47 2.40
N LEU A 67 -10.48 5.12 1.77
CA LEU A 67 -10.34 6.57 1.81
C LEU A 67 -11.51 7.30 1.14
N LEU A 68 -12.07 6.73 0.07
CA LEU A 68 -13.19 7.30 -0.68
C LEU A 68 -14.57 6.88 -0.14
N THR A 69 -14.63 5.93 0.79
CA THR A 69 -15.89 5.47 1.42
C THR A 69 -16.76 6.62 1.95
N PRO A 70 -16.24 7.67 2.62
CA PRO A 70 -17.05 8.81 3.07
C PRO A 70 -17.75 9.55 1.92
N TRP A 71 -17.12 9.64 0.74
CA TRP A 71 -17.71 10.29 -0.44
C TRP A 71 -18.73 9.41 -1.14
N ILE A 72 -18.49 8.10 -1.24
CA ILE A 72 -19.37 7.16 -1.94
C ILE A 72 -20.65 6.93 -1.12
N HIS A 73 -20.54 6.82 0.21
CA HIS A 73 -21.67 6.45 1.07
C HIS A 73 -22.24 7.62 1.87
N GLY A 74 -21.59 8.79 1.87
CA GLY A 74 -22.10 9.99 2.58
C GLY A 74 -22.15 9.85 4.11
N VAL A 75 -21.58 8.77 4.66
CA VAL A 75 -21.50 8.48 6.09
C VAL A 75 -20.02 8.29 6.46
N GLN A 76 -19.60 8.80 7.62
CA GLN A 76 -18.24 8.59 8.10
C GLN A 76 -18.05 7.10 8.44
N PRO A 77 -17.01 6.43 7.93
CA PRO A 77 -16.72 5.05 8.29
C PRO A 77 -16.43 4.95 9.78
N ASP A 78 -17.18 4.13 10.51
CA ASP A 78 -16.88 3.84 11.91
C ASP A 78 -15.79 2.77 12.00
N PHE A 79 -14.56 3.23 12.12
CA PHE A 79 -13.41 2.35 12.30
C PHE A 79 -13.33 1.70 13.69
N ARG A 80 -14.09 2.15 14.71
CA ARG A 80 -14.14 1.49 16.02
C ARG A 80 -15.01 0.25 15.99
N SER A 81 -16.17 0.34 15.33
CA SER A 81 -17.13 -0.76 15.19
C SER A 81 -17.04 -1.45 13.82
N TRP A 82 -15.87 -1.42 13.17
CA TRP A 82 -15.68 -1.91 11.80
C TRP A 82 -16.16 -3.36 11.57
N ARG A 83 -16.13 -4.19 12.61
CA ARG A 83 -16.62 -5.58 12.60
C ARG A 83 -18.15 -5.68 12.48
N GLU A 84 -18.88 -4.70 12.98
CA GLU A 84 -20.34 -4.61 12.94
C GLU A 84 -20.81 -4.01 11.61
N SER A 85 -19.99 -3.14 11.01
CA SER A 85 -20.25 -2.65 9.66
C SER A 85 -19.99 -3.75 8.62
N GLY A 86 -21.03 -4.17 7.90
CA GLY A 86 -20.94 -5.26 6.92
C GLY A 86 -19.91 -5.04 5.80
N GLN A 87 -19.62 -3.78 5.47
CA GLN A 87 -18.61 -3.44 4.45
C GLN A 87 -17.18 -3.46 5.00
N LEU A 88 -16.88 -2.75 6.10
CA LEU A 88 -15.50 -2.71 6.61
C LEU A 88 -15.07 -4.07 7.20
N SER A 89 -16.01 -4.88 7.70
CA SER A 89 -15.73 -6.20 8.25
C SER A 89 -15.15 -7.17 7.23
N SER A 90 -15.44 -6.99 5.94
CA SER A 90 -14.85 -7.76 4.84
C SER A 90 -13.60 -7.08 4.26
N VAL A 91 -13.65 -5.76 4.10
CA VAL A 91 -12.58 -4.97 3.44
C VAL A 91 -11.28 -4.96 4.24
N ILE A 92 -11.34 -4.79 5.57
CA ILE A 92 -10.13 -4.72 6.42
C ILE A 92 -9.36 -6.06 6.43
N PRO A 93 -9.99 -7.23 6.62
CA PRO A 93 -9.32 -8.51 6.49
C PRO A 93 -8.76 -8.75 5.08
N MET A 94 -9.51 -8.39 4.03
CA MET A 94 -9.06 -8.54 2.65
C MET A 94 -7.84 -7.66 2.35
N LEU A 95 -7.84 -6.42 2.85
CA LEU A 95 -6.69 -5.51 2.79
C LEU A 95 -5.49 -6.14 3.49
N THR A 96 -5.66 -6.64 4.71
CA THR A 96 -4.59 -7.28 5.49
C THR A 96 -4.01 -8.47 4.76
N PHE A 97 -4.87 -9.35 4.23
CA PHE A 97 -4.46 -10.50 3.44
C PHE A 97 -3.69 -10.09 2.18
N SER A 98 -4.15 -9.06 1.46
CA SER A 98 -3.47 -8.55 0.27
C SER A 98 -2.09 -7.96 0.60
N ILE A 99 -1.96 -7.24 1.73
CA ILE A 99 -0.69 -6.65 2.17
C ILE A 99 0.33 -7.75 2.46
N VAL A 100 -0.06 -8.72 3.29
CA VAL A 100 0.83 -9.81 3.70
C VAL A 100 1.23 -10.66 2.49
N THR A 101 0.26 -11.04 1.66
CA THR A 101 0.52 -11.90 0.48
C THR A 101 1.36 -11.18 -0.56
N GLY A 102 1.08 -9.90 -0.84
CA GLY A 102 1.88 -9.09 -1.76
C GLY A 102 3.30 -8.87 -1.24
N PHE A 103 3.47 -8.60 0.06
CA PHE A 103 4.79 -8.39 0.68
C PHE A 103 5.63 -9.67 0.59
N LEU A 104 5.08 -10.80 1.06
CA LEU A 104 5.79 -12.08 1.02
C LEU A 104 6.07 -12.51 -0.42
N GLY A 105 5.08 -12.38 -1.30
CA GLY A 105 5.23 -12.67 -2.72
C GLY A 105 6.36 -11.85 -3.35
N THR A 106 6.45 -10.55 -3.06
CA THR A 106 7.50 -9.68 -3.59
C THR A 106 8.87 -10.05 -3.02
N ALA A 107 8.97 -10.28 -1.69
CA ALA A 107 10.21 -10.66 -1.04
C ALA A 107 10.74 -12.02 -1.54
N VAL A 108 9.87 -13.00 -1.74
CA VAL A 108 10.24 -14.31 -2.32
C VAL A 108 10.61 -14.14 -3.79
N THR A 109 9.84 -13.36 -4.56
CA THR A 109 10.13 -13.08 -5.98
C THR A 109 11.55 -12.54 -6.15
N LEU A 110 11.88 -11.50 -5.39
CA LEU A 110 13.19 -10.85 -5.43
C LEU A 110 14.28 -11.75 -4.83
N GLY A 111 14.00 -12.49 -3.77
CA GLY A 111 14.99 -13.32 -3.10
C GLY A 111 15.40 -14.57 -3.88
N GLN A 112 14.44 -15.18 -4.60
CA GLN A 112 14.63 -16.46 -5.27
C GLN A 112 14.96 -16.34 -6.76
N TRP A 113 14.37 -15.39 -7.47
CA TRP A 113 14.52 -15.26 -8.94
C TRP A 113 15.37 -14.07 -9.36
N THR A 114 16.05 -13.41 -8.43
CA THR A 114 16.99 -12.33 -8.74
C THR A 114 18.24 -12.45 -7.87
N ASP A 115 19.35 -11.85 -8.31
CA ASP A 115 20.63 -11.87 -7.59
C ASP A 115 20.64 -11.02 -6.31
N LEU A 116 19.49 -10.45 -5.92
CA LEU A 116 19.38 -9.60 -4.73
C LEU A 116 19.53 -10.41 -3.44
N GLY A 117 19.04 -11.64 -3.42
CA GLY A 117 19.04 -12.53 -2.25
C GLY A 117 18.05 -12.11 -1.15
N TYR A 118 17.65 -13.06 -0.30
CA TYR A 118 16.57 -12.88 0.68
C TYR A 118 16.72 -11.68 1.64
N PRO A 119 17.89 -11.40 2.26
CA PRO A 119 17.99 -10.29 3.20
C PRO A 119 17.73 -8.93 2.54
N ARG A 120 18.36 -8.70 1.37
CA ARG A 120 18.17 -7.45 0.61
C ARG A 120 16.80 -7.40 -0.05
N ALA A 121 16.23 -8.54 -0.43
CA ALA A 121 14.86 -8.62 -0.91
C ALA A 121 13.85 -8.17 0.15
N VAL A 122 13.98 -8.61 1.41
CA VAL A 122 13.10 -8.16 2.49
C VAL A 122 13.24 -6.66 2.73
N VAL A 123 14.47 -6.13 2.76
CA VAL A 123 14.70 -4.68 2.90
C VAL A 123 14.11 -3.90 1.72
N GLY A 124 14.34 -4.36 0.48
CA GLY A 124 13.83 -3.73 -0.74
C GLY A 124 12.31 -3.73 -0.79
N THR A 125 11.67 -4.86 -0.47
CA THR A 125 10.21 -4.95 -0.35
C THR A 125 9.67 -4.02 0.73
N SER A 126 10.33 -3.97 1.88
CA SER A 126 9.94 -3.06 2.98
C SER A 126 10.03 -1.60 2.55
N ALA A 127 11.06 -1.23 1.78
CA ALA A 127 11.22 0.09 1.22
C ALA A 127 10.13 0.43 0.19
N ILE A 128 9.77 -0.50 -0.69
CA ILE A 128 8.66 -0.34 -1.66
C ILE A 128 7.34 -0.11 -0.92
N TYR A 129 7.05 -0.91 0.10
CA TYR A 129 5.82 -0.78 0.89
C TYR A 129 5.81 0.51 1.72
N ALA A 130 6.94 0.92 2.31
CA ALA A 130 7.07 2.19 3.01
C ALA A 130 6.85 3.38 2.08
N LEU A 131 7.40 3.33 0.86
CA LEU A 131 7.17 4.31 -0.18
C LEU A 131 5.69 4.35 -0.58
N GLY A 132 5.08 3.20 -0.87
CA GLY A 132 3.68 3.10 -1.26
C GLY A 132 2.72 3.64 -0.20
N PHE A 133 2.86 3.20 1.06
CA PHE A 133 2.05 3.70 2.16
C PHE A 133 2.32 5.17 2.49
N GLY A 134 3.58 5.62 2.36
CA GLY A 134 3.93 7.02 2.51
C GLY A 134 3.21 7.89 1.49
N LEU A 135 3.21 7.49 0.22
CA LEU A 135 2.50 8.18 -0.87
C LEU A 135 0.99 8.15 -0.67
N LEU A 136 0.42 7.00 -0.30
CA LEU A 136 -1.01 6.89 0.02
C LEU A 136 -1.40 7.77 1.22
N GLY A 137 -0.51 7.88 2.21
CA GLY A 137 -0.72 8.73 3.37
C GLY A 137 -0.88 10.21 2.99
N LEU A 138 -0.15 10.68 1.97
CA LEU A 138 -0.23 12.06 1.50
C LEU A 138 -1.61 12.41 0.90
N LEU A 139 -2.43 11.41 0.58
CA LEU A 139 -3.79 11.64 0.09
C LEU A 139 -4.66 12.26 1.20
N PRO A 140 -5.31 13.40 0.95
CA PRO A 140 -6.13 14.05 1.95
C PRO A 140 -7.38 13.20 2.25
N ALA A 141 -7.59 12.87 3.53
CA ALA A 141 -8.80 12.18 3.96
C ALA A 141 -10.03 13.08 3.76
N PRO A 142 -11.06 12.63 3.04
CA PRO A 142 -12.26 13.42 2.84
C PRO A 142 -13.04 13.58 4.14
N ARG A 143 -13.35 14.83 4.48
CA ARG A 143 -14.17 15.17 5.64
C ARG A 143 -15.55 15.59 5.16
N LEU A 144 -16.58 14.90 5.64
CA LEU A 144 -17.96 15.35 5.42
C LEU A 144 -18.15 16.66 6.20
N GLY A 145 -18.54 17.72 5.50
CA GLY A 145 -18.77 19.03 6.09
C GLY A 145 -19.81 18.92 7.20
N THR A 146 -19.45 19.36 8.40
CA THR A 146 -20.34 19.39 9.56
C THR A 146 -21.46 20.38 9.26
N ARG A 147 -22.62 19.90 8.77
CA ARG A 147 -23.81 20.73 8.66
C ARG A 147 -24.31 20.95 10.08
N THR A 148 -24.08 22.16 10.58
CA THR A 148 -24.52 22.63 11.90
C THR A 148 -26.02 22.39 12.03
N GLN A 149 -26.43 21.38 12.80
CA GLN A 149 -27.81 21.30 13.27
C GLN A 149 -28.01 22.46 14.24
N ARG A 150 -28.76 23.46 13.78
CA ARG A 150 -29.28 24.55 14.61
C ARG A 150 -30.45 23.95 15.40
N PRO A 151 -30.43 23.97 16.74
CA PRO A 151 -31.62 23.67 17.52
C PRO A 151 -32.56 24.89 17.41
N ASP A 152 -33.79 24.63 17.00
CA ASP A 152 -34.91 25.56 17.12
C ASP A 152 -35.47 25.51 18.56
#